data_AF-A0A5C3EDZ5-F1
#
_entry.id   AF-A0A5C3EDZ5-F1
#
_cell.length_a   1.000
_cell.length_b   1.000
_cell.length_c   1.000
_cell.angle_alpha   90.00
_cell.angle_beta   90.00
_cell.angle_gamma   90.00
#
_symmetry.space_group_name_H-M   'P 1'
#
loop_
_entity.id
_entity.type
_entity.pdbx_description
1 polymer ?
#
loop_
_entity_poly.entity_id
_entity_poly.type
_entity_poly.pdbx_seq_one_letter_code
_entity_poly.pdbx_strand_id
1 'polypeptide(L)'
;MPPLGHPLRARAIGLYKEAMQIPDIFHFNERALHRLGREYPDPKYNFLGKLRSMFAKNAHLTDEKEIKAKLDLAEFIKKETETLYSLKKYRTMRRRYVQD
;
A
#
# COMPACT_ATOMS: atom_id res chain seq x y z
N MET A 1 -6.38 -12.60 12.47
CA MET A 1 -7.55 -11.86 13.03
C MET A 1 -8.68 -12.85 13.32
N PRO A 2 -9.43 -12.75 14.43
CA PRO A 2 -10.52 -13.68 14.74
C PRO A 2 -11.63 -13.63 13.69
N PRO A 3 -12.30 -14.76 13.38
CA PRO A 3 -13.34 -14.85 12.36
C PRO A 3 -14.55 -13.97 12.65
N LEU A 4 -15.30 -13.63 11.61
CA LEU A 4 -16.46 -12.74 11.68
C LEU A 4 -17.52 -13.34 12.63
N GLY A 5 -17.93 -12.59 13.66
CA GLY A 5 -18.89 -13.06 14.69
C GLY A 5 -18.26 -13.45 16.04
N HIS A 6 -16.93 -13.50 16.17
CA HIS A 6 -16.30 -13.85 17.45
C HIS A 6 -16.49 -12.75 18.52
N PRO A 7 -16.94 -13.07 19.75
CA PRO A 7 -17.26 -12.07 20.78
C PRO A 7 -16.04 -11.21 21.19
N LEU A 8 -14.84 -11.78 21.12
CA LEU A 8 -13.58 -11.08 21.38
C LEU A 8 -13.06 -10.27 20.18
N ARG A 9 -13.77 -10.23 19.05
CA ARG A 9 -13.30 -9.55 17.83
C ARG A 9 -13.25 -8.04 18.02
N ALA A 10 -14.21 -7.44 18.73
CA ALA A 10 -14.20 -6.02 19.06
C ALA A 10 -13.01 -5.66 19.97
N ARG A 11 -12.74 -6.50 20.98
CA ARG A 11 -11.60 -6.34 21.89
C ARG A 11 -10.26 -6.55 21.17
N ALA A 12 -10.19 -7.53 20.27
CA ALA A 12 -9.02 -7.74 19.41
C ALA A 12 -8.79 -6.56 18.48
N ILE A 13 -9.83 -6.00 17.84
CA ILE A 13 -9.72 -4.79 17.02
C ILE A 13 -9.19 -3.60 17.83
N GLY A 14 -9.64 -3.44 19.08
CA GLY A 14 -9.14 -2.44 20.01
C GLY A 14 -7.65 -2.61 20.31
N LEU A 15 -7.25 -3.82 20.70
CA LEU A 15 -5.84 -4.16 20.98
C LEU A 15 -4.95 -4.03 19.74
N TYR A 16 -5.45 -4.40 18.55
CA TYR A 16 -4.74 -4.19 17.29
C TYR A 16 -4.60 -2.69 16.95
N LYS A 17 -5.60 -1.85 17.27
CA LYS A 17 -5.54 -0.39 17.09
C LYS A 17 -4.60 0.29 18.10
N GLU A 18 -4.61 -0.13 19.36
CA GLU A 18 -3.71 0.37 20.40
C GLU A 18 -2.26 -0.05 20.13
N ALA A 19 -2.03 -1.31 19.73
CA ALA A 19 -0.71 -1.77 19.30
C ALA A 19 -0.23 -1.07 18.00
N MET A 20 -1.15 -0.62 17.15
CA MET A 20 -0.86 0.19 15.95
C MET A 20 -0.53 1.66 16.26
N GLN A 21 -0.62 2.08 17.53
CA GLN A 21 -0.24 3.41 18.01
C GLN A 21 1.22 3.50 18.50
N ILE A 22 2.03 2.47 18.24
CA ILE A 22 3.49 2.52 18.42
C ILE A 22 4.07 3.38 17.27
N PRO A 23 4.73 4.53 17.52
CA PRO A 23 4.82 5.61 16.53
C PRO A 23 5.85 5.43 15.42
N ASP A 24 6.61 4.33 15.35
CA ASP A 24 7.89 4.38 14.61
C ASP A 24 7.93 3.66 13.26
N ILE A 25 6.91 2.89 12.84
CA ILE A 25 7.02 2.12 11.56
C ILE A 25 5.72 2.08 10.71
N PHE A 26 4.55 2.42 11.26
CA PHE A 26 3.27 2.10 10.60
C PHE A 26 2.51 3.31 10.03
N HIS A 27 2.93 3.81 8.86
CA HIS A 27 2.10 4.69 8.02
C HIS A 27 1.60 3.99 6.73
N PHE A 28 1.59 2.66 6.70
CA PHE A 28 1.05 1.90 5.57
C PHE A 28 -0.48 1.89 5.59
N ASN A 29 -1.08 2.93 5.02
CA ASN A 29 -2.52 3.01 4.80
C ASN A 29 -2.80 2.35 3.44
N GLU A 30 -3.35 1.12 3.42
CA GLU A 30 -3.79 0.40 2.21
C GLU A 30 -4.61 1.31 1.25
N ARG A 31 -5.38 2.24 1.83
CA ARG A 31 -6.17 3.25 1.13
C ARG A 31 -5.34 4.23 0.29
N ALA A 32 -4.10 4.50 0.68
CA ALA A 32 -3.19 5.37 -0.08
C ALA A 32 -2.70 4.68 -1.35
N LEU A 33 -2.33 3.40 -1.27
CA LEU A 33 -1.83 2.63 -2.40
C LEU A 33 -2.94 2.31 -3.42
N HIS A 34 -4.15 2.02 -2.93
CA HIS A 34 -5.33 1.84 -3.78
C HIS A 34 -5.73 3.15 -4.50
N ARG A 35 -5.49 4.32 -3.90
CA ARG A 35 -5.71 5.62 -4.55
C ARG A 35 -4.69 5.89 -5.65
N LEU A 36 -3.41 5.67 -5.36
CA LEU A 36 -2.32 5.78 -6.34
C LEU A 36 -2.54 4.84 -7.54
N GLY A 37 -3.03 3.64 -7.28
CA GLY A 37 -3.34 2.66 -8.34
C GLY A 37 -4.45 3.09 -9.31
N ARG A 38 -5.37 4.00 -8.91
CA ARG A 38 -6.39 4.55 -9.83
C ARG A 38 -5.85 5.60 -10.77
N GLU A 39 -4.81 6.32 -10.36
CA GLU A 39 -4.17 7.37 -11.14
C GLU A 39 -3.01 6.83 -11.99
N TYR A 40 -2.80 5.51 -11.99
CA TYR A 40 -1.74 4.88 -12.74
C TYR A 40 -1.90 5.16 -14.25
N PRO A 41 -0.85 5.64 -14.94
CA PRO A 41 -0.96 6.16 -16.29
C PRO A 41 -1.31 5.11 -17.35
N ASP A 42 -1.06 3.83 -17.08
CA ASP A 42 -1.36 2.73 -18.00
C ASP A 42 -2.58 1.92 -17.51
N PRO A 43 -3.75 2.05 -18.16
CA PRO A 43 -4.94 1.30 -17.78
C PRO A 43 -4.82 -0.21 -18.05
N LYS A 44 -3.90 -0.65 -18.93
CA LYS A 44 -3.68 -2.08 -19.22
C LYS A 44 -2.84 -2.78 -18.15
N TYR A 45 -2.12 -2.02 -17.32
CA TYR A 45 -1.22 -2.60 -16.32
C TYR A 45 -1.94 -3.34 -15.17
N ASN A 46 -3.24 -3.03 -14.96
CA ASN A 46 -4.09 -3.61 -13.92
C ASN A 46 -3.43 -3.60 -12.52
N PHE A 47 -2.95 -2.42 -12.11
CA PHE A 47 -2.22 -2.23 -10.85
C PHE A 47 -3.02 -2.75 -9.65
N LEU A 48 -4.31 -2.39 -9.56
CA LEU A 48 -5.17 -2.78 -8.45
C LEU A 48 -5.43 -4.29 -8.39
N GLY A 49 -5.54 -4.95 -9.54
CA GLY A 49 -5.69 -6.41 -9.61
C GLY A 49 -4.43 -7.12 -9.09
N LYS A 50 -3.26 -6.64 -9.50
CA LYS A 50 -1.96 -7.16 -9.02
C LYS A 50 -1.79 -6.95 -7.52
N LEU A 51 -2.14 -5.77 -7.02
CA LEU A 51 -2.06 -5.44 -5.60
C LEU A 51 -2.97 -6.35 -4.77
N ARG A 52 -4.24 -6.50 -5.18
CA ARG A 52 -5.17 -7.44 -4.52
C ARG A 52 -4.66 -8.88 -4.56
N SER A 53 -4.13 -9.33 -5.69
CA SER A 53 -3.57 -10.68 -5.82
C SER A 53 -2.38 -10.89 -4.88
N MET A 54 -1.50 -9.89 -4.75
CA MET A 54 -0.36 -9.95 -3.84
C MET A 54 -0.79 -10.08 -2.38
N PHE A 55 -1.74 -9.26 -1.93
CA PHE A 55 -2.26 -9.36 -0.55
C PHE A 55 -3.02 -10.67 -0.31
N ALA A 56 -3.84 -11.12 -1.27
CA ALA A 56 -4.56 -12.38 -1.17
C ALA A 56 -3.60 -13.59 -1.06
N LYS A 57 -2.53 -13.61 -1.86
CA LYS A 57 -1.50 -14.66 -1.81
C LYS A 57 -0.76 -14.68 -0.48
N ASN A 58 -0.55 -13.53 0.15
CA ASN A 58 0.21 -13.43 1.40
C ASN A 58 -0.70 -13.44 2.66
N ALA A 59 -2.02 -13.57 2.52
CA ALA A 59 -2.98 -13.47 3.63
C ALA A 59 -2.91 -14.64 4.64
N HIS A 60 -2.30 -15.76 4.24
CA HIS A 60 -2.14 -16.96 5.07
C HIS A 60 -0.83 -16.96 5.88
N LEU A 61 0.06 -15.98 5.66
CA LEU A 61 1.33 -15.90 6.38
C LEU A 61 1.06 -15.57 7.85
N THR A 62 1.66 -16.36 8.73
CA THR A 62 1.51 -16.23 10.19
C THR A 62 2.84 -15.84 10.86
N ASP A 63 3.97 -16.00 10.15
CA ASP A 63 5.28 -15.62 10.66
C ASP A 63 5.52 -14.11 10.56
N GLU A 64 5.97 -13.52 11.67
CA GLU A 64 6.13 -12.09 11.84
C GLU A 64 7.25 -11.52 10.95
N LYS A 65 8.34 -12.28 10.75
CA LYS A 65 9.46 -11.87 9.89
C LYS A 65 9.04 -11.76 8.42
N GLU A 66 8.28 -12.74 7.95
CA GLU A 66 7.79 -12.75 6.57
C GLU A 66 6.76 -11.65 6.33
N ILE A 67 5.85 -11.41 7.29
CA ILE A 67 4.89 -10.31 7.22
C ILE A 67 5.62 -8.97 7.10
N LYS A 68 6.65 -8.74 7.92
CA LYS A 68 7.44 -7.51 7.88
C LYS A 68 8.10 -7.32 6.51
N ALA A 69 8.74 -8.35 5.97
CA ALA A 69 9.37 -8.28 4.65
C ALA A 69 8.35 -7.96 3.52
N LYS A 70 7.13 -8.50 3.59
CA LYS A 70 6.07 -8.19 2.61
C LYS A 70 5.54 -6.76 2.76
N LEU A 71 5.48 -6.24 3.99
CA LEU A 71 5.09 -4.85 4.24
C LEU A 71 6.15 -3.87 3.72
N ASP A 72 7.43 -4.16 3.96
CA ASP A 72 8.55 -3.36 3.45
C ASP A 72 8.53 -3.31 1.91
N LEU A 73 8.26 -4.44 1.27
CA LEU A 73 8.08 -4.51 -0.19
C LEU A 73 6.90 -3.64 -0.66
N ALA A 74 5.78 -3.67 0.06
CA ALA A 74 4.61 -2.86 -0.29
C ALA A 74 4.89 -1.35 -0.13
N GLU A 75 5.68 -0.96 0.87
CA GLU A 75 6.12 0.42 1.05
C GLU A 75 7.08 0.86 -0.07
N PHE A 76 7.99 -0.02 -0.49
CA PHE A 76 8.87 0.25 -1.63
C PHE A 76 8.07 0.52 -2.91
N ILE A 77 7.09 -0.33 -3.23
CA ILE A 77 6.21 -0.17 -4.40
C ILE A 77 5.43 1.16 -4.34
N LYS A 78 5.00 1.58 -3.13
CA LYS A 78 4.36 2.87 -2.93
C LYS A 78 5.28 4.02 -3.35
N LYS A 79 6.50 4.05 -2.80
CA LYS A 79 7.49 5.12 -3.08
C LYS A 79 7.87 5.16 -4.56
N GLU A 80 8.04 4.00 -5.18
CA GLU A 80 8.30 3.90 -6.62
C GLU A 80 7.15 4.49 -7.45
N THR A 81 5.90 4.16 -7.10
CA THR A 81 4.71 4.68 -7.79
C THR A 81 4.59 6.21 -7.64
N GLU A 82 4.82 6.75 -6.44
CA GLU A 82 4.84 8.20 -6.17
C GLU A 82 5.95 8.91 -6.97
N THR A 83 7.11 8.28 -7.09
CA THR A 83 8.25 8.78 -7.88
C THR A 83 7.90 8.82 -9.37
N LEU A 84 7.28 7.77 -9.90
CA LEU A 84 6.82 7.73 -11.30
C LEU A 84 5.81 8.84 -11.58
N TYR A 85 4.87 9.09 -10.66
CA TYR A 85 3.93 10.19 -10.79
C TYR A 85 4.63 11.55 -10.82
N SER A 86 5.57 11.77 -9.91
CA SER A 86 6.37 13.00 -9.82
C SER A 86 7.19 13.22 -11.09
N LEU A 87 7.81 12.17 -11.63
CA LEU A 87 8.55 12.20 -12.89
C LEU A 87 7.64 12.53 -14.08
N LYS A 88 6.44 11.94 -14.15
CA LYS A 88 5.45 12.27 -15.19
C LYS A 88 5.06 13.75 -15.13
N LYS A 89 4.79 14.29 -13.95
CA LYS A 89 4.49 15.72 -13.74
C LYS A 89 5.66 16.58 -14.18
N TYR A 90 6.89 16.26 -13.76
CA TYR A 90 8.10 16.97 -14.16
C TYR A 90 8.30 16.94 -15.68
N ARG A 91 8.22 15.77 -16.33
CA ARG A 91 8.33 15.64 -17.80
C ARG A 91 7.30 16.50 -18.53
N THR A 92 6.06 16.57 -18.00
CA THR A 92 4.98 17.36 -18.60
C THR A 92 5.20 18.87 -18.41
N MET A 93 5.72 19.30 -17.26
CA MET A 93 6.10 20.71 -17.02
C MET A 93 7.29 21.10 -17.90
N ARG A 94 8.34 20.26 -17.94
CA ARG A 94 9.51 20.48 -18.78
C ARG A 94 9.13 20.66 -20.25
N ARG A 95 8.30 19.79 -20.82
CA ARG A 95 7.83 19.96 -22.22
C ARG A 95 7.05 21.25 -22.48
N ARG A 96 6.38 21.80 -21.47
CA ARG A 96 5.57 23.02 -21.62
C ARG A 96 6.39 24.30 -21.48
N TYR A 97 7.37 24.31 -20.59
CA TYR A 97 8.13 25.51 -20.22
C TYR A 97 9.58 25.49 -20.71
N VAL A 98 10.09 24.33 -21.12
CA VAL A 98 11.37 24.17 -21.80
C VAL A 98 11.05 23.85 -23.26
N GLN A 99 10.45 24.83 -23.93
CA GLN A 99 10.70 25.06 -25.35
C GLN A 99 11.83 26.08 -25.37
N ASP A 100 12.84 25.89 -26.23
CA ASP A 100 14.09 26.65 -26.26
C ASP A 100 13.97 28.17 -25.98
#